data_AF-A0A7K1DVH4-F1
#
_entry.id   AF-A0A7K1DVH4-F1
#
_cell.length_a   1.000
_cell.length_b   1.000
_cell.length_c   1.000
_cell.angle_alpha   90.00
_cell.angle_beta   90.00
_cell.angle_gamma   90.00
#
_symmetry.space_group_name_H-M   'P 1'
#
loop_
_entity.id
_entity.type
_entity.pdbx_description
1 polymer ?
#
loop_
_entity_poly.entity_id
_entity_poly.type
_entity_poly.pdbx_seq_one_letter_code
_entity_poly.pdbx_strand_id
1 'polypeptide(L)' 'MKIDAVTIFPDYFAPLKLSLLGKASEAGIVEFQIHDLRSYARNNHHT' A
#
# COMPACT_ATOMS: atom_id res chain seq x y z
N MET A 1 -3.07 9.54 11.09
CA MET A 1 -1.85 8.69 11.21
C MET A 1 -1.50 8.16 9.84
N LYS A 2 -0.22 8.17 9.43
CA LYS A 2 0.19 7.69 8.09
C LYS A 2 0.97 6.38 8.19
N ILE A 3 0.64 5.42 7.33
CA ILE A 3 1.28 4.10 7.25
C ILE A 3 1.68 3.84 5.81
N ASP A 4 2.98 3.66 5.59
CA ASP A 4 3.58 3.33 4.30
C ASP A 4 4.03 1.86 4.30
N ALA A 5 3.56 1.09 3.33
CA ALA A 5 3.98 -0.29 3.12
C ALA A 5 4.79 -0.38 1.83
N VAL A 6 6.04 -0.85 1.92
CA VAL A 6 6.89 -1.14 0.78
C VAL A 6 6.94 -2.64 0.58
N THR A 7 6.52 -3.11 -0.60
CA THR A 7 6.39 -4.55 -0.90
C THR A 7 6.59 -4.81 -2.39
N ILE A 8 6.93 -6.04 -2.77
CA ILE A 8 6.87 -6.50 -4.17
C ILE A 8 5.51 -7.13 -4.53
N PHE A 9 4.59 -7.19 -3.56
CA PHE A 9 3.24 -7.74 -3.70
C PHE A 9 2.18 -6.72 -3.24
N PRO A 10 2.02 -5.58 -3.94
CA PRO A 10 1.10 -4.51 -3.52
C PRO A 10 -0.36 -4.99 -3.40
N ASP A 11 -0.79 -5.89 -4.28
CA ASP A 11 -2.17 -6.38 -4.32
C ASP A 11 -2.61 -7.14 -3.07
N TYR A 12 -1.68 -7.67 -2.28
CA TYR A 12 -1.99 -8.35 -1.01
C TYR A 12 -2.59 -7.39 0.03
N PHE A 13 -2.41 -6.09 -0.17
CA PHE A 13 -2.97 -5.04 0.68
C PHE A 13 -4.33 -4.52 0.19
N ALA A 14 -4.90 -5.07 -0.88
CA ALA A 14 -6.27 -4.73 -1.32
C ALA A 14 -7.33 -4.79 -0.19
N PRO A 15 -7.27 -5.74 0.77
CA PRO A 15 -8.22 -5.81 1.88
C PRO A 15 -8.13 -4.65 2.89
N LEU A 16 -7.08 -3.80 2.85
CA LEU A 16 -6.98 -2.63 3.75
C LEU A 16 -8.14 -1.64 3.57
N LYS A 17 -8.81 -1.68 2.41
CA LYS A 17 -9.98 -0.86 2.10
C LYS A 17 -11.30 -1.41 2.66
N LEU A 18 -11.27 -2.57 3.33
CA LEU A 18 -12.47 -3.24 3.82
C LEU A 18 -12.67 -3.03 5.32
N SER A 19 -13.90 -3.27 5.77
CA SER A 19 -14.26 -3.36 7.18
C SER A 19 -13.86 -2.12 7.99
N LEU A 20 -13.28 -2.30 9.18
CA LEU A 20 -12.89 -1.21 10.08
C LEU A 20 -11.78 -0.33 9.49
N LEU A 21 -10.80 -0.93 8.82
CA LEU A 21 -9.66 -0.22 8.24
C LEU A 21 -10.11 0.69 7.09
N GLY A 22 -11.01 0.20 6.22
CA GLY A 22 -11.64 1.00 5.18
C GLY A 22 -12.35 2.23 5.75
N LYS A 23 -13.21 2.03 6.75
CA LYS A 23 -13.93 3.14 7.42
C LYS A 23 -12.99 4.13 8.09
N ALA A 24 -11.94 3.65 8.74
CA ALA A 24 -10.95 4.53 9.37
C ALA A 24 -10.17 5.36 8.33
N SER A 25 -9.95 4.79 7.15
CA SER A 25 -9.32 5.50 6.03
C SER A 25 -10.26 6.55 5.42
N GLU A 26 -11.51 6.20 5.18
CA GLU A 26 -12.54 7.14 4.71
C GLU A 26 -12.78 8.30 5.69
N ALA A 27 -12.73 8.03 7.00
CA ALA A 27 -12.85 9.03 8.04
C ALA A 27 -11.57 9.88 8.24
N GLY A 28 -10.50 9.64 7.47
CA GLY A 28 -9.24 10.38 7.55
C GLY A 28 -8.44 10.11 8.84
N ILE A 29 -8.79 9.08 9.61
CA ILE A 29 -8.10 8.72 10.85
C ILE A 29 -6.73 8.09 10.53
N VAL A 30 -6.70 7.29 9.47
CA VAL A 30 -5.50 6.62 8.97
C VAL A 30 -5.36 6.75 7.46
N GLU A 31 -4.14 6.96 6.99
CA GLU A 31 -3.79 6.99 5.57
C GLU A 31 -2.85 5.82 5.27
N PHE A 32 -3.21 5.02 4.26
CA PHE A 32 -2.39 3.90 3.79
C PHE A 32 -1.80 4.22 2.41
N GLN A 33 -0.49 4.11 2.26
CA GLN A 33 0.19 4.18 0.98
C GLN A 33 0.99 2.90 0.75
N ILE A 34 0.75 2.25 -0.39
CA ILE A 34 1.38 0.98 -0.75
C ILE A 34 2.28 1.27 -1.93
N HIS A 35 3.57 0.98 -1.75
CA HIS A 35 4.61 1.23 -2.73
C HIS A 35 5.11 -0.10 -3.26
N ASP A 36 4.99 -0.32 -4.57
CA ASP A 36 5.64 -1.45 -5.23
C ASP A 36 7.14 -1.18 -5.33
N LEU A 37 7.95 -1.95 -4.62
CA LEU A 37 9.41 -1.83 -4.64
C LEU A 37 9.97 -2.02 -6.06
N ARG A 38 9.34 -2.86 -6.89
CA ARG A 38 9.79 -3.12 -8.26
C ARG A 38 9.68 -1.90 -9.16
N SER A 39 8.80 -0.95 -8.83
CA SER A 39 8.68 0.31 -9.58
C SER A 39 9.91 1.22 -9.46
N TYR A 40 10.78 0.97 -8.47
CA TYR A 40 12.01 1.73 -8.25
C TYR A 40 13.26 1.06 -8.86
N ALA A 41 13.14 -0.17 -9.37
CA ALA A 41 14.23 -0.86 -10.03
C ALA A 41 14.48 -0.24 -11.43
N ARG A 42 15.76 -0.16 -11.82
CA ARG A 42 16.17 0.56 -13.05
C ARG A 42 16.49 -0.34 -14.25
N ASN A 43 16.61 -1.65 -14.03
CA ASN A 43 16.90 -2.62 -15.08
C ASN A 43 15.61 -3.23 -15.63
N ASN A 44 15.68 -3.83 -16.83
CA ASN A 44 14.51 -4.45 -17.47
C ASN A 44 13.94 -5.66 -16.69
N HIS A 45 14.69 -6.21 -15.74
CA HIS A 45 14.26 -7.34 -14.92
C HIS A 45 13.58 -6.90 -13.61
N HIS A 46 13.46 -5.59 -13.39
CA HIS A 46 12.99 -4.99 -12.14
C HIS A 46 13.60 -5.65 -10.88
N THR A 47 14.89 -6.01 -10.97
CA THR A 47 15.68 -6.57 -9.87
C THR A 47 16.35 -5.47 -9.07
#